data_AF-A0A7L2UPX5-F1
#
_entry.id   AF-A0A7L2UPX5-F1
#
_cell.length_a   1.000
_cell.length_b   1.000
_cell.length_c   1.000
_cell.angle_alpha   90.00
_cell.angle_beta   90.00
_cell.angle_gamma   90.00
#
_symmetry.space_group_name_H-M   'P 1'
#
loop_
_entity.id
_entity.type
_entity.pdbx_description
1 polymer ?
#
loop_
_entity_poly.entity_id
_entity_poly.type
_entity_poly.pdbx_seq_one_letter_code
_entity_poly.pdbx_strand_id
1 'polypeptide(L)'
;TSLPLWMKHVAEDKLQSFTEVFLIQQFEVKNRTKKPEICQCVLQGLMQAVKLPNPTEYCWGFLCQAVEKIFELLPNEVQRGQLEMYIDVAKCISEMADSEIDRIVQISKNNIEKATFTKVYLISQGRLPLMNLSAVIDTVAGYHQKESILWMLLHSFYHARIVSHENTGKVR
;
A
#
# COMPACT_ATOMS: atom_id res chain seq x y z
N THR A 1 -19.84 -22.88 1.75
CA THR A 1 -20.23 -21.62 1.08
C THR A 1 -19.04 -20.68 1.12
N SER A 2 -18.56 -20.13 0.00
CA SER A 2 -17.34 -19.31 -0.01
C SER A 2 -17.65 -17.81 0.13
N LEU A 3 -16.73 -17.05 0.74
CA LEU A 3 -16.83 -15.60 0.94
C LEU A 3 -17.15 -14.81 -0.35
N PRO A 4 -16.52 -15.11 -1.52
CA PRO A 4 -16.83 -14.41 -2.78
C PRO A 4 -18.30 -14.53 -3.22
N LEU A 5 -18.94 -15.67 -2.93
CA LEU A 5 -20.35 -15.90 -3.25
C LEU A 5 -21.27 -15.04 -2.37
N TRP A 6 -20.92 -14.82 -1.10
CA TRP A 6 -21.67 -13.94 -0.21
C TRP A 6 -21.51 -12.46 -0.55
N MET A 7 -20.30 -12.04 -0.92
CA MET A 7 -20.03 -10.63 -1.27
C MET A 7 -20.87 -10.12 -2.43
N LYS A 8 -21.30 -11.00 -3.36
CA LYS A 8 -22.23 -10.65 -4.45
C LYS A 8 -23.61 -10.20 -3.97
N HIS A 9 -23.99 -10.53 -2.73
CA HIS A 9 -25.29 -10.21 -2.15
C HIS A 9 -25.24 -9.01 -1.21
N VAL A 10 -24.06 -8.44 -0.95
CA VAL A 10 -23.91 -7.24 -0.12
C VAL A 10 -24.25 -6.04 -0.98
N ALA A 11 -25.25 -5.27 -0.55
CA ALA A 11 -25.64 -4.04 -1.24
C ALA A 11 -24.52 -2.99 -1.20
N GLU A 12 -24.38 -2.26 -2.31
CA GLU A 12 -23.36 -1.25 -2.54
C GLU A 12 -23.32 -0.20 -1.42
N ASP A 13 -24.49 0.37 -1.08
CA ASP A 13 -24.66 1.37 -0.02
C ASP A 13 -24.19 0.88 1.36
N LYS A 14 -24.40 -0.41 1.66
CA LYS A 14 -24.00 -1.01 2.93
C LYS A 14 -22.49 -1.20 3.01
N LEU A 15 -21.88 -1.64 1.91
CA LEU A 15 -20.43 -1.78 1.83
C LEU A 15 -19.73 -0.42 1.93
N GLN A 16 -20.27 0.58 1.24
CA GLN A 16 -19.79 1.96 1.32
C GLN A 16 -19.87 2.49 2.75
N SER A 17 -21.06 2.42 3.36
CA SER A 17 -21.29 2.91 4.72
C SER A 17 -20.38 2.21 5.73
N PHE A 18 -20.22 0.89 5.65
CA PHE A 18 -19.30 0.15 6.51
C PHE A 18 -17.85 0.62 6.33
N THR A 19 -17.42 0.85 5.09
CA THR A 19 -16.05 1.28 4.81
C THR A 19 -15.80 2.68 5.36
N GLU A 20 -16.62 3.65 4.98
CA GLU A 20 -16.43 5.05 5.34
C GLU A 20 -16.64 5.30 6.84
N VAL A 21 -17.63 4.64 7.44
CA VAL A 21 -17.99 4.86 8.84
C VAL A 21 -17.19 3.98 9.79
N PHE A 22 -16.88 2.73 9.43
CA PHE A 22 -16.23 1.81 10.39
C PHE A 22 -14.75 1.59 10.08
N LEU A 23 -14.39 1.24 8.85
CA LEU A 23 -13.01 0.92 8.48
C LEU A 23 -12.09 2.14 8.58
N ILE A 24 -12.46 3.23 7.90
CA ILE A 24 -11.61 4.43 7.79
C ILE A 24 -11.43 5.09 9.16
N GLN A 25 -12.46 5.12 10.00
CA GLN A 25 -12.38 5.68 11.36
C GLN A 25 -11.30 5.02 12.22
N GLN A 26 -10.96 3.74 12.00
CA GLN A 26 -9.89 3.09 12.78
C GLN A 26 -8.51 3.71 12.51
N PHE A 27 -8.30 4.25 11.31
CA PHE A 27 -7.01 4.82 10.89
C PHE A 27 -6.85 6.30 11.22
N GLU A 28 -7.90 6.95 11.71
CA GLU A 28 -7.80 8.30 12.28
C GLU A 28 -6.75 8.32 13.40
N VAL A 29 -6.01 9.43 13.49
CA VAL A 29 -4.85 9.58 14.38
C VAL A 29 -5.17 9.15 15.82
N LYS A 30 -6.34 9.55 16.34
CA LYS A 30 -6.79 9.24 17.70
C LYS A 30 -7.06 7.74 17.91
N ASN A 31 -7.62 7.04 16.92
CA ASN A 31 -8.00 5.64 17.05
C ASN A 31 -6.79 4.73 16.80
N ARG A 32 -6.01 5.01 15.75
CA ARG A 32 -4.79 4.27 15.40
C ARG A 32 -3.77 4.25 16.54
N THR A 33 -3.61 5.37 17.25
CA THR A 33 -2.68 5.45 18.39
C THR A 33 -3.18 4.75 19.64
N LYS A 34 -4.51 4.65 19.83
CA LYS A 34 -5.12 4.01 21.00
C LYS A 34 -5.32 2.52 20.86
N LYS A 35 -5.54 2.04 19.63
CA LYS A 35 -5.93 0.65 19.32
C LYS A 35 -5.25 0.17 18.02
N PRO A 36 -3.91 0.12 17.96
CA PRO A 36 -3.19 -0.28 16.75
C PRO A 36 -3.52 -1.70 16.30
N GLU A 37 -3.93 -2.59 17.21
CA GLU A 37 -4.30 -3.98 16.92
C GLU A 37 -5.55 -4.04 16.02
N ILE A 38 -6.49 -3.10 16.19
CA ILE A 38 -7.70 -3.05 15.35
C ILE A 38 -7.33 -2.66 13.92
N CYS A 39 -6.41 -1.69 13.75
CA CYS A 39 -5.90 -1.34 12.43
C CYS A 39 -5.26 -2.54 11.74
N GLN A 40 -4.48 -3.34 12.48
CA GLN A 40 -3.90 -4.57 11.95
C GLN A 40 -4.97 -5.59 11.55
N CYS A 41 -5.96 -5.86 12.41
CA CYS A 41 -7.06 -6.78 12.07
C CYS A 41 -7.79 -6.34 10.79
N VAL A 42 -8.02 -5.03 10.65
CA VAL A 42 -8.63 -4.45 9.46
C VAL A 42 -7.77 -4.67 8.22
N LEU A 43 -6.47 -4.36 8.28
CA LEU A 43 -5.55 -4.53 7.15
C LEU A 43 -5.45 -5.99 6.74
N GLN A 44 -5.43 -6.92 7.69
CA GLN A 44 -5.44 -8.35 7.40
C GLN A 44 -6.71 -8.76 6.67
N GLY A 45 -7.88 -8.27 7.10
CA GLY A 45 -9.14 -8.50 6.39
C GLY A 45 -9.15 -7.95 4.97
N LEU A 46 -8.66 -6.72 4.78
CA LEU A 46 -8.52 -6.09 3.45
C LEU A 46 -7.57 -6.88 2.55
N MET A 47 -6.41 -7.31 3.08
CA MET A 47 -5.44 -8.11 2.34
C MET A 47 -6.04 -9.42 1.84
N GLN A 48 -6.89 -10.08 2.63
CA GLN A 48 -7.59 -11.27 2.18
C GLN A 48 -8.65 -10.94 1.11
N ALA A 49 -9.35 -9.81 1.26
CA ALA A 49 -10.39 -9.39 0.33
C ALA A 49 -9.82 -9.02 -1.05
N VAL A 50 -8.70 -8.31 -1.12
CA VAL A 50 -8.07 -7.93 -2.40
C VAL A 50 -7.46 -9.11 -3.15
N LYS A 51 -7.17 -10.22 -2.45
CA LYS A 51 -6.65 -11.46 -3.05
C LYS A 51 -7.74 -12.38 -3.60
N LEU A 52 -9.01 -12.05 -3.38
CA LEU A 52 -10.11 -12.90 -3.86
C LEU A 52 -10.12 -12.91 -5.39
N PRO A 53 -10.25 -14.07 -6.03
CA PRO A 53 -10.33 -14.15 -7.48
C PRO A 53 -11.67 -13.61 -7.97
N ASN A 54 -11.65 -12.81 -9.03
CA ASN A 54 -12.83 -12.29 -9.74
C ASN A 54 -13.86 -11.59 -8.83
N PRO A 55 -13.48 -10.57 -8.04
CA PRO A 55 -14.45 -9.71 -7.39
C PRO A 55 -15.32 -9.03 -8.46
N THR A 56 -16.58 -8.70 -8.13
CA THR A 56 -17.38 -7.85 -9.01
C THR A 56 -16.66 -6.51 -9.20
N GLU A 57 -16.74 -5.90 -10.38
CA GLU A 57 -16.03 -4.65 -10.72
C GLU A 57 -16.29 -3.56 -9.68
N TYR A 58 -17.56 -3.42 -9.27
CA TYR A 58 -17.96 -2.57 -8.16
C TYR A 58 -17.18 -2.90 -6.87
N CYS A 59 -17.21 -4.14 -6.39
CA CYS A 59 -16.53 -4.51 -5.15
C CYS A 59 -15.01 -4.25 -5.21
N TRP A 60 -14.41 -4.45 -6.37
CA TRP A 60 -13.00 -4.17 -6.59
C TRP A 60 -12.68 -2.68 -6.44
N GLY A 61 -13.45 -1.81 -7.09
CA GLY A 61 -13.31 -0.37 -6.94
C GLY A 61 -13.39 0.08 -5.48
N PHE A 62 -14.28 -0.53 -4.70
CA PHE A 62 -14.43 -0.25 -3.26
C PHE A 62 -13.20 -0.66 -2.44
N LEU A 63 -12.65 -1.85 -2.70
CA LEU A 63 -11.45 -2.31 -2.02
C LEU A 63 -10.25 -1.41 -2.35
N CYS A 64 -10.10 -1.00 -3.61
CA CYS A 64 -9.07 -0.06 -4.02
C CYS A 64 -9.20 1.28 -3.30
N GLN A 65 -10.40 1.86 -3.29
CA GLN A 65 -10.67 3.13 -2.59
C GLN A 65 -10.45 3.04 -1.08
N ALA A 66 -10.79 1.91 -0.45
CA ALA A 66 -10.57 1.70 0.98
C ALA A 66 -9.07 1.70 1.30
N VAL A 67 -8.27 0.95 0.53
CA VAL A 67 -6.81 0.87 0.69
C VAL A 67 -6.16 2.23 0.43
N GLU A 68 -6.62 2.97 -0.59
CA GLU A 68 -6.15 4.32 -0.89
C GLU A 68 -6.41 5.29 0.27
N LYS A 69 -7.65 5.38 0.77
CA LYS A 69 -7.99 6.23 1.92
C LYS A 69 -7.16 5.87 3.17
N ILE A 70 -6.89 4.59 3.39
CA ILE A 70 -6.02 4.15 4.49
C ILE A 70 -4.59 4.64 4.27
N PHE A 71 -4.05 4.47 3.06
CA PHE A 71 -2.71 4.93 2.70
C PHE A 71 -2.59 6.46 2.88
N GLU A 72 -3.60 7.23 2.50
CA GLU A 72 -3.66 8.69 2.73
C GLU A 72 -3.58 9.04 4.22
N LEU A 73 -4.31 8.32 5.07
CA LEU A 73 -4.35 8.55 6.53
C LEU A 73 -3.07 8.13 7.27
N LEU A 74 -2.24 7.26 6.68
CA LEU A 74 -0.97 6.89 7.29
C LEU A 74 -0.01 8.10 7.35
N PRO A 75 0.79 8.23 8.43
CA PRO A 75 1.81 9.27 8.53
C PRO A 75 2.77 9.21 7.35
N ASN A 76 3.26 10.36 6.91
CA ASN A 76 4.34 10.41 5.93
C ASN A 76 5.60 9.76 6.49
N GLU A 77 5.96 10.11 7.72
CA GLU A 77 7.18 9.64 8.40
C GLU A 77 7.05 8.17 8.78
N VAL A 78 7.87 7.32 8.15
CA VAL A 78 7.81 5.87 8.39
C VAL A 78 8.62 5.52 9.64
N GLN A 79 7.92 5.29 10.74
CA GLN A 79 8.54 4.91 12.01
C GLN A 79 8.78 3.40 12.09
N ARG A 80 9.94 2.99 12.63
CA ARG A 80 10.32 1.56 12.75
C ARG A 80 9.26 0.72 13.48
N GLY A 81 8.65 1.26 14.52
CA GLY A 81 7.61 0.57 15.30
C GLY A 81 6.25 0.42 14.60
N GLN A 82 6.07 1.03 13.43
CA GLN A 82 4.82 1.01 12.67
C GLN A 82 4.97 0.40 11.28
N LEU A 83 6.14 -0.18 10.98
CA LEU A 83 6.50 -0.68 9.66
C LEU A 83 5.51 -1.72 9.12
N GLU A 84 4.98 -2.56 10.00
CA GLU A 84 4.03 -3.62 9.66
C GLU A 84 2.77 -3.08 8.97
N MET A 85 2.25 -1.93 9.41
CA MET A 85 1.09 -1.30 8.76
C MET A 85 1.41 -0.86 7.33
N TYR A 86 2.59 -0.27 7.10
CA TYR A 86 3.01 0.13 5.77
C TYR A 86 3.25 -1.08 4.86
N ILE A 87 3.82 -2.16 5.40
CA ILE A 87 4.01 -3.42 4.68
C ILE A 87 2.65 -4.01 4.27
N ASP A 88 1.69 -4.06 5.18
CA ASP A 88 0.38 -4.65 4.90
C ASP A 88 -0.42 -3.80 3.89
N VAL A 89 -0.36 -2.46 3.98
CA VAL A 89 -0.93 -1.58 2.96
C VAL A 89 -0.23 -1.80 1.61
N ALA A 90 1.11 -1.92 1.58
CA ALA A 90 1.85 -2.16 0.36
C ALA A 90 1.51 -3.53 -0.28
N LYS A 91 1.24 -4.57 0.53
CA LYS A 91 0.72 -5.85 0.02
C LYS A 91 -0.66 -5.67 -0.60
N CYS A 92 -1.56 -4.90 0.01
CA CYS A 92 -2.86 -4.63 -0.59
C CYS A 92 -2.72 -3.92 -1.94
N ILE A 93 -1.85 -2.91 -2.02
CA ILE A 93 -1.56 -2.17 -3.25
C ILE A 93 -0.94 -3.09 -4.31
N SER A 94 -0.13 -4.09 -3.93
CA SER A 94 0.51 -4.99 -4.90
C SER A 94 -0.46 -5.84 -5.72
N GLU A 95 -1.67 -6.07 -5.21
CA GLU A 95 -2.73 -6.81 -5.92
C GLU A 95 -3.46 -5.94 -6.97
N MET A 96 -3.20 -4.62 -6.99
CA MET A 96 -3.88 -3.69 -7.89
C MET A 96 -3.25 -3.63 -9.28
N ALA A 97 -3.98 -3.09 -10.25
CA ALA A 97 -3.44 -2.81 -11.59
C ALA A 97 -2.38 -1.69 -11.54
N ASP A 98 -1.45 -1.69 -12.50
CA ASP A 98 -0.32 -0.73 -12.52
C ASP A 98 -0.79 0.73 -12.48
N SER A 99 -1.88 1.06 -13.18
CA SER A 99 -2.47 2.39 -13.17
C SER A 99 -2.96 2.83 -11.79
N GLU A 100 -3.52 1.91 -11.00
CA GLU A 100 -3.97 2.18 -9.64
C GLU A 100 -2.79 2.33 -8.69
N ILE A 101 -1.76 1.48 -8.84
CA ILE A 101 -0.53 1.60 -8.08
C ILE A 101 0.09 2.98 -8.33
N ASP A 102 0.32 3.36 -9.59
CA ASP A 102 0.95 4.63 -9.94
C ASP A 102 0.18 5.85 -9.41
N ARG A 103 -1.15 5.78 -9.41
CA ARG A 103 -2.03 6.80 -8.87
C ARG A 103 -1.92 6.91 -7.34
N ILE A 104 -2.01 5.79 -6.62
CA ILE A 104 -2.02 5.76 -5.15
C ILE A 104 -0.64 6.11 -4.58
N VAL A 105 0.44 5.57 -5.15
CA VAL A 105 1.82 5.79 -4.67
C VAL A 105 2.54 6.90 -5.43
N GLN A 106 1.78 7.85 -5.99
CA GLN A 106 2.34 9.04 -6.59
C GLN A 106 3.11 9.86 -5.54
N ILE A 107 4.35 10.20 -5.86
CA ILE A 107 5.23 10.93 -4.96
C ILE A 107 4.89 12.42 -5.01
N SER A 108 4.65 13.00 -3.85
CA SER A 108 4.43 14.42 -3.63
C SER A 108 5.25 14.89 -2.43
N LYS A 109 5.32 16.20 -2.21
CA LYS A 109 6.04 16.78 -1.06
C LYS A 109 5.46 16.34 0.30
N ASN A 110 4.18 15.94 0.34
CA ASN A 110 3.45 15.65 1.57
C ASN A 110 3.45 14.16 1.95
N ASN A 111 3.86 13.27 1.04
CA ASN A 111 3.82 11.81 1.24
C ASN A 111 5.12 11.11 0.83
N ILE A 112 6.21 11.87 0.64
CA ILE A 112 7.45 11.39 0.05
C ILE A 112 8.05 10.16 0.75
N GLU A 113 8.04 10.11 2.08
CA GLU A 113 8.63 8.98 2.83
C GLU A 113 7.76 7.73 2.69
N LYS A 114 6.45 7.80 2.98
CA LYS A 114 5.55 6.65 2.84
C LYS A 114 5.39 6.16 1.40
N ALA A 115 5.37 7.06 0.42
CA ALA A 115 5.29 6.72 -1.00
C ALA A 115 6.60 6.06 -1.47
N THR A 116 7.75 6.60 -1.06
CA THR A 116 9.06 5.99 -1.35
C THR A 116 9.16 4.61 -0.74
N PHE A 117 8.79 4.46 0.54
CA PHE A 117 8.77 3.16 1.22
C PHE A 117 7.94 2.15 0.44
N THR A 118 6.72 2.52 0.05
CA THR A 118 5.81 1.63 -0.67
C THR A 118 6.36 1.25 -2.04
N LYS A 119 6.87 2.21 -2.83
CA LYS A 119 7.51 1.90 -4.12
C LYS A 119 8.71 0.99 -3.97
N VAL A 120 9.59 1.26 -3.02
CA VAL A 120 10.77 0.43 -2.70
C VAL A 120 10.33 -0.98 -2.31
N TYR A 121 9.32 -1.12 -1.46
CA TYR A 121 8.76 -2.42 -1.08
C TYR A 121 8.27 -3.18 -2.32
N LEU A 122 7.44 -2.57 -3.16
CA LEU A 122 6.89 -3.20 -4.37
C LEU A 122 7.99 -3.63 -5.36
N ILE A 123 9.04 -2.82 -5.52
CA ILE A 123 10.21 -3.17 -6.33
C ILE A 123 10.97 -4.36 -5.73
N SER A 124 11.17 -4.36 -4.41
CA SER A 124 11.85 -5.47 -3.71
C SER A 124 11.13 -6.80 -3.87
N GLN A 125 9.79 -6.77 -4.04
CA GLN A 125 8.96 -7.95 -4.30
C GLN A 125 8.84 -8.29 -5.81
N GLY A 126 9.50 -7.53 -6.69
CA GLY A 126 9.41 -7.71 -8.14
C GLY A 126 8.09 -7.21 -8.76
N ARG A 127 7.21 -6.58 -8.00
CA ARG A 127 5.91 -6.08 -8.49
C ARG A 127 6.04 -4.86 -9.39
N LEU A 128 7.00 -3.98 -9.12
CA LEU A 128 7.31 -2.81 -9.94
C LEU A 128 8.74 -2.89 -10.51
N PRO A 129 8.99 -2.33 -11.71
CA PRO A 129 10.33 -2.29 -12.28
C PRO A 129 11.22 -1.29 -11.55
N LEU A 130 12.54 -1.56 -11.51
CA LEU A 130 13.54 -0.65 -10.91
C LEU A 130 13.50 0.78 -11.48
N MET A 131 13.06 0.94 -12.73
CA MET A 131 12.92 2.25 -13.38
C MET A 131 11.98 3.19 -12.60
N ASN A 132 11.05 2.68 -11.80
CA ASN A 132 10.18 3.50 -10.95
C ASN A 132 10.94 4.31 -9.87
N LEU A 133 12.22 4.02 -9.63
CA LEU A 133 13.06 4.79 -8.69
C LEU A 133 13.55 6.12 -9.27
N SER A 134 13.51 6.33 -10.59
CA SER A 134 13.93 7.62 -11.18
C SER A 134 13.08 8.76 -10.65
N ALA A 135 11.75 8.59 -10.64
CA ALA A 135 10.81 9.56 -10.08
C ALA A 135 11.04 9.82 -8.59
N VAL A 136 11.47 8.80 -7.83
CA VAL A 136 11.87 8.96 -6.42
C VAL A 136 13.10 9.85 -6.33
N ILE A 137 14.16 9.53 -7.09
CA ILE A 137 15.42 10.27 -7.07
C ILE A 137 15.21 11.74 -7.47
N ASP A 138 14.46 11.99 -8.54
CA ASP A 138 14.16 13.34 -9.04
C ASP A 138 13.42 14.17 -7.98
N THR A 139 12.44 13.57 -7.30
CA THR A 139 11.64 14.25 -6.27
C THR A 139 12.44 14.49 -4.99
N VAL A 140 13.29 13.52 -4.60
CA VAL A 140 14.11 13.57 -3.37
C VAL A 140 15.29 14.53 -3.50
N ALA A 141 15.81 14.75 -4.72
CA ALA A 141 16.90 15.70 -4.97
C ALA A 141 16.58 17.11 -4.43
N GLY A 142 15.30 17.52 -4.48
CA GLY A 142 14.79 18.79 -3.95
C GLY A 142 14.27 18.75 -2.51
N TYR A 143 14.37 17.63 -1.79
CA TYR A 143 13.82 17.44 -0.44
C TYR A 143 14.91 17.45 0.64
N HIS A 144 14.60 18.01 1.82
CA HIS A 144 15.59 18.21 2.89
C HIS A 144 15.87 16.95 3.72
N GLN A 145 14.89 16.05 3.88
CA GLN A 145 15.02 14.85 4.72
C GLN A 145 15.54 13.67 3.90
N LYS A 146 16.85 13.71 3.60
CA LYS A 146 17.51 12.79 2.67
C LYS A 146 17.89 11.45 3.30
N GLU A 147 18.16 11.41 4.60
CA GLU A 147 18.78 10.24 5.24
C GLU A 147 17.85 9.02 5.29
N SER A 148 16.61 9.18 5.76
CA SER A 148 15.61 8.09 5.80
C SER A 148 15.38 7.48 4.41
N ILE A 149 15.22 8.35 3.40
CA ILE A 149 14.96 7.94 2.03
C ILE A 149 16.20 7.27 1.41
N LEU A 150 17.40 7.79 1.67
CA LEU A 150 18.64 7.18 1.20
C LEU A 150 18.81 5.76 1.76
N TRP A 151 18.50 5.55 3.03
CA TRP A 151 18.49 4.23 3.65
C TRP A 151 17.48 3.28 2.99
N MET A 152 16.27 3.76 2.70
CA MET A 152 15.25 2.96 1.99
C MET A 152 15.74 2.56 0.58
N LEU A 153 16.33 3.50 -0.16
CA LEU A 153 16.86 3.24 -1.50
C LEU A 153 17.98 2.21 -1.48
N LEU A 154 18.95 2.36 -0.57
CA LEU A 154 20.06 1.41 -0.42
C LEU A 154 19.55 0.00 -0.13
N HIS A 155 18.58 -0.11 0.77
CA HIS A 155 17.95 -1.39 1.11
C HIS A 155 17.17 -1.98 -0.07
N SER A 156 16.45 -1.15 -0.83
CA SER A 156 15.76 -1.55 -2.06
C SER A 156 16.71 -2.21 -3.06
N PHE A 157 17.83 -1.55 -3.38
CA PHE A 157 18.81 -2.06 -4.32
C PHE A 157 19.43 -3.37 -3.85
N TYR A 158 19.68 -3.50 -2.54
CA TYR A 158 20.17 -4.74 -1.95
C TYR A 158 19.17 -5.89 -2.13
N HIS A 159 17.89 -5.68 -1.83
CA HIS A 159 16.85 -6.70 -1.97
C HIS A 159 16.54 -7.03 -3.42
N ALA A 160 16.48 -6.04 -4.32
CA ALA A 160 16.28 -6.26 -5.76
C ALA A 160 17.40 -7.12 -6.37
N ARG A 161 18.62 -7.06 -5.82
CA ARG A 161 19.73 -7.95 -6.24
C ARG A 161 19.52 -9.41 -5.82
N ILE A 162 18.81 -9.65 -4.71
CA ILE A 162 18.59 -10.98 -4.10
C ILE A 162 17.35 -11.63 -4.71
N VAL A 163 16.24 -10.89 -4.78
CA VAL A 163 14.98 -11.35 -5.35
C VAL A 163 15.12 -11.35 -6.87
N SER A 164 15.35 -12.54 -7.43
CA SER A 164 15.54 -12.72 -8.88
C SER A 164 14.17 -12.68 -9.57
N HIS A 165 13.85 -11.55 -10.19
CA HIS A 165 12.62 -11.33 -10.94
C HIS A 165 12.94 -10.62 -12.27
N GLU A 166 12.10 -10.81 -13.29
CA GLU A 166 12.27 -10.16 -14.61
C GLU A 166 12.27 -8.63 -14.47
N ASN A 167 11.37 -8.10 -13.62
CA ASN A 167 11.27 -6.68 -13.30
C ASN A 167 12.46 -6.08 -12.51
N THR A 168 13.34 -6.92 -11.95
CA THR A 168 14.53 -6.51 -11.18
C THR A 168 15.85 -6.87 -11.85
N GLY A 169 15.81 -7.40 -13.08
CA GLY A 169 16.98 -7.54 -13.94
C GLY A 169 17.79 -8.83 -13.74
N LYS A 170 17.21 -9.87 -13.14
CA LYS A 170 17.81 -11.22 -13.17
C LYS A 170 16.83 -12.27 -13.67
N VAL A 171 16.91 -12.54 -14.97
CA VAL A 171 16.62 -13.88 -15.51
C VAL A 171 17.90 -14.68 -15.36
N ARG A 172 17.85 -15.82 -14.68
CA ARG A 172 18.94 -16.80 -14.67
C ARG A 172 18.44 -18.09 -15.28
#